data_AF-A0A7R7I417-F1
#
_entry.id   AF-A0A7R7I417-F1
#
_cell.length_a   1.000
_cell.length_b   1.000
_cell.length_c   1.000
_cell.angle_alpha   90.00
_cell.angle_beta   90.00
_cell.angle_gamma   90.00
#
_symmetry.space_group_name_H-M   'P 1'
#
loop_
_entity.id
_entity.type
_entity.pdbx_description
1 polymer ?
#
loop_
_entity_poly.entity_id
_entity_poly.type
_entity_poly.pdbx_seq_one_letter_code
_entity_poly.pdbx_strand_id
1 'polypeptide(L)'
;MNGPDILASLRANLAQQVQHYISPIPAPLDVSPWLAMALLQKAIRRGHHPFALQAAATLLQLSPDKLWRRAVSIAFEDIGIADLEIVSLVTASLAGKAFRAKIGGEWLVASYLVERMCLAPKCRSADDLLMLSERHPAYEHLRLGLTYGTIPELLALVRSNAPLPKRALALWYAVGSDRCPSPQLRTRKGAPQTVFDDLCEAGHPHTLVEVAREGFRRSGQVLCPFVVLLASQKSEQPAFIEDDDFPPETMCGSLPSWALDVYSREGQQALRRFLGRNCDTARWVRSHVPPVQRIKFLGDILFAVEGGLLRNHYRWPLADELRRSWAIECQGPFCPDAGEIMSMLRIDIQLLNEERQHV
;
A
#
# COMPACT_ATOMS: atom_id res chain seq x y z
N MET A 1 -12.80 3.28 -27.23
CA MET A 1 -12.54 3.60 -25.81
C MET A 1 -11.62 4.80 -25.74
N ASN A 2 -11.93 5.79 -24.91
CA ASN A 2 -11.27 7.11 -24.87
C ASN A 2 -9.98 7.12 -24.03
N GLY A 3 -9.37 5.95 -23.79
CA GLY A 3 -8.20 5.79 -22.92
C GLY A 3 -7.01 6.69 -23.28
N PRO A 4 -6.58 6.76 -24.55
CA PRO A 4 -5.51 7.66 -24.96
C PRO A 4 -5.80 9.14 -24.64
N ASP A 5 -7.04 9.59 -24.86
CA ASP A 5 -7.46 10.98 -24.61
C ASP A 5 -7.52 11.30 -23.11
N ILE A 6 -8.01 10.35 -22.30
CA ILE A 6 -8.01 10.44 -20.83
C ILE A 6 -6.57 10.60 -20.32
N LEU A 7 -5.65 9.72 -20.75
CA LEU A 7 -4.26 9.79 -20.32
C LEU A 7 -3.55 11.06 -20.82
N ALA A 8 -3.89 11.55 -22.01
CA ALA A 8 -3.38 12.82 -22.52
C ALA A 8 -3.85 14.00 -21.64
N SER A 9 -5.13 14.03 -21.28
CA SER A 9 -5.71 15.05 -20.39
C SER A 9 -5.05 15.04 -19.01
N LEU A 10 -4.85 13.85 -18.41
CA LEU A 10 -4.18 13.73 -17.11
C LEU A 10 -2.72 14.23 -17.15
N ARG A 11 -2.00 13.96 -18.24
CA ARG A 11 -0.63 14.46 -18.44
C ARG A 11 -0.60 15.98 -18.60
N ALA A 12 -1.57 16.55 -19.31
CA ALA A 12 -1.71 18.00 -19.45
C ALA A 12 -2.01 18.66 -18.10
N ASN A 13 -2.90 18.07 -17.29
CA ASN A 13 -3.18 18.53 -15.93
C ASN A 13 -1.91 18.50 -15.06
N LEU A 14 -1.17 17.39 -15.05
CA LEU A 14 0.10 17.32 -14.30
C LEU A 14 1.10 18.39 -14.76
N ALA A 15 1.24 18.62 -16.07
CA ALA A 15 2.13 19.65 -16.59
C ALA A 15 1.74 21.06 -16.10
N GLN A 16 0.44 21.37 -16.11
CA GLN A 16 -0.09 22.64 -15.61
C GLN A 16 0.17 22.82 -14.12
N GLN A 17 -0.07 21.78 -13.31
CA GLN A 17 0.14 21.87 -11.87
C GLN A 17 1.62 22.04 -11.50
N VAL A 18 2.52 21.37 -12.23
CA VAL A 18 3.97 21.46 -12.00
C VAL A 18 4.55 22.82 -12.44
N GLN A 19 3.95 23.49 -13.43
CA GLN A 19 4.45 24.77 -13.95
C GLN A 19 4.56 25.87 -12.88
N HIS A 20 3.69 25.85 -11.87
CA HIS A 20 3.65 26.85 -10.81
C HIS A 20 4.33 26.39 -9.51
N TYR A 21 4.90 25.19 -9.51
CA TYR A 21 5.52 24.61 -8.34
C TYR A 21 7.00 25.00 -8.23
N ILE A 22 7.42 25.41 -7.03
CA ILE A 22 8.82 25.74 -6.72
C ILE A 22 9.41 24.53 -6.00
N SER A 23 10.23 23.74 -6.69
CA SER A 23 10.85 22.58 -6.05
C SER A 23 11.83 22.99 -4.95
N PRO A 24 11.84 22.29 -3.81
CA PRO A 24 12.88 22.43 -2.81
C PRO A 24 14.22 21.94 -3.35
N ILE A 25 15.32 22.32 -2.69
CA ILE A 25 16.65 21.77 -2.99
C ILE A 25 16.67 20.30 -2.58
N PRO A 26 17.09 19.35 -3.46
CA PRO A 26 17.20 17.95 -3.07
C PRO A 26 18.21 17.77 -1.94
N ALA A 27 17.81 17.06 -0.88
CA ALA A 27 18.65 16.72 0.27
C ALA A 27 18.64 15.20 0.49
N PRO A 28 19.46 14.43 -0.25
CA PRO A 28 19.51 12.98 -0.12
C PRO A 28 20.07 12.55 1.25
N LEU A 29 19.66 11.37 1.70
CA LEU A 29 20.12 10.69 2.90
C LEU A 29 21.24 9.72 2.55
N ASP A 30 22.17 9.51 3.48
CA ASP A 30 23.18 8.47 3.39
C ASP A 30 22.62 7.13 3.87
N VAL A 31 21.71 6.55 3.08
CA VAL A 31 21.05 5.27 3.38
C VAL A 31 20.94 4.41 2.14
N SER A 32 20.75 3.10 2.33
CA SER A 32 20.53 2.20 1.21
C SER A 32 19.25 2.54 0.44
N PRO A 33 19.16 2.25 -0.88
CA PRO A 33 17.94 2.44 -1.65
C PRO A 33 16.74 1.65 -1.10
N TRP A 34 16.97 0.55 -0.39
CA TRP A 34 15.92 -0.24 0.23
C TRP A 34 15.30 0.48 1.43
N LEU A 35 16.17 1.06 2.28
CA LEU A 35 15.72 1.85 3.43
C LEU A 35 15.05 3.15 2.97
N ALA A 36 15.60 3.84 1.97
CA ALA A 36 14.95 5.02 1.37
C ALA A 36 13.57 4.68 0.79
N MET A 37 13.39 3.52 0.16
CA MET A 37 12.09 3.07 -0.35
C MET A 37 11.07 2.82 0.77
N ALA A 38 11.51 2.16 1.85
CA ALA A 38 10.67 1.94 3.03
C ALA A 38 10.30 3.27 3.71
N LEU A 39 11.27 4.18 3.85
CA LEU A 39 11.09 5.51 4.43
C LEU A 39 10.12 6.35 3.59
N LEU A 40 10.29 6.40 2.27
CA LEU A 40 9.41 7.18 1.37
C LEU A 40 7.94 6.82 1.58
N GLN A 41 7.64 5.51 1.55
CA GLN A 41 6.27 5.03 1.69
C GLN A 41 5.67 5.38 3.05
N LYS A 42 6.38 5.09 4.13
CA LYS A 42 5.91 5.36 5.49
C LYS A 42 5.81 6.86 5.78
N ALA A 43 6.75 7.66 5.27
CA ALA A 43 6.71 9.11 5.40
C ALA A 43 5.49 9.70 4.68
N ILE A 44 5.17 9.24 3.46
CA ILE A 44 3.95 9.65 2.76
C ILE A 44 2.70 9.23 3.54
N ARG A 45 2.64 7.98 3.98
CA ARG A 45 1.53 7.43 4.79
C ARG A 45 1.25 8.26 6.05
N ARG A 46 2.32 8.76 6.69
CA ARG A 46 2.31 9.58 7.90
C ARG A 46 2.20 11.09 7.63
N GLY A 47 2.17 11.52 6.37
CA GLY A 47 2.22 12.94 6.01
C GLY A 47 3.53 13.65 6.42
N HIS A 48 4.60 12.89 6.69
CA HIS A 48 5.89 13.42 7.15
C HIS A 48 6.72 13.96 5.98
N HIS A 49 6.41 15.18 5.57
CA HIS A 49 6.92 15.84 4.37
C HIS A 49 8.47 15.86 4.24
N PRO A 50 9.26 16.29 5.25
CA PRO A 50 10.73 16.35 5.11
C PRO A 50 11.37 14.99 4.78
N PHE A 51 11.07 13.94 5.56
CA PHE A 51 11.59 12.59 5.30
C PHE A 51 11.13 12.01 3.97
N ALA A 52 9.91 12.32 3.52
CA ALA A 52 9.42 11.84 2.23
C ALA A 52 10.24 12.45 1.07
N LEU A 53 10.51 13.76 1.11
CA LEU A 53 11.34 14.44 0.11
C LEU A 53 12.79 13.95 0.13
N GLN A 54 13.38 13.80 1.32
CA GLN A 54 14.74 13.29 1.46
C GLN A 54 14.88 11.85 0.92
N ALA A 55 13.92 10.98 1.24
CA ALA A 55 13.86 9.62 0.72
C ALA A 55 13.68 9.61 -0.82
N ALA A 56 12.84 10.50 -1.35
CA ALA A 56 12.65 10.65 -2.79
C ALA A 56 13.91 11.14 -3.50
N ALA A 57 14.61 12.14 -2.94
CA ALA A 57 15.89 12.63 -3.47
C ALA A 57 16.94 11.50 -3.50
N THR A 58 17.03 10.74 -2.41
CA THR A 58 17.92 9.58 -2.29
C THR A 58 17.65 8.54 -3.37
N LEU A 59 16.37 8.17 -3.55
CA LEU A 59 16.00 7.20 -4.59
C LEU A 59 16.19 7.75 -5.99
N LEU A 60 15.94 9.03 -6.23
CA LEU A 60 16.14 9.62 -7.54
C LEU A 60 17.64 9.63 -7.92
N GLN A 61 18.53 9.85 -6.96
CA GLN A 61 19.96 9.78 -7.18
C GLN A 61 20.46 8.34 -7.39
N LEU A 62 20.01 7.39 -6.56
CA LEU A 62 20.56 6.02 -6.54
C LEU A 62 19.82 5.02 -7.42
N SER A 63 18.51 5.21 -7.65
CA SER A 63 17.62 4.25 -8.32
C SER A 63 16.32 4.89 -8.82
N PRO A 64 16.34 5.80 -9.84
CA PRO A 64 15.16 6.51 -10.34
C PRO A 64 13.96 5.60 -10.64
N ASP A 65 14.18 4.44 -11.27
CA ASP A 65 13.10 3.51 -11.62
C ASP A 65 12.41 2.91 -10.40
N LYS A 66 13.12 2.78 -9.27
CA LYS A 66 12.52 2.33 -8.00
C LYS A 66 11.64 3.42 -7.39
N LEU A 67 12.04 4.70 -7.49
CA LEU A 67 11.20 5.82 -7.06
C LEU A 67 9.85 5.79 -7.75
N TRP A 68 9.83 5.77 -9.09
CA TRP A 68 8.58 5.84 -9.85
C TRP A 68 7.68 4.61 -9.66
N ARG A 69 8.27 3.41 -9.59
CA ARG A 69 7.53 2.19 -9.26
C ARG A 69 6.95 2.23 -7.85
N ARG A 70 7.70 2.73 -6.88
CA ARG A 70 7.23 2.87 -5.50
C ARG A 70 6.14 3.95 -5.39
N ALA A 71 6.29 5.09 -6.09
CA ALA A 71 5.31 6.17 -6.09
C ALA A 71 3.93 5.69 -6.56
N VAL A 72 3.85 4.94 -7.67
CA VAL A 72 2.57 4.36 -8.10
C VAL A 72 2.04 3.32 -7.11
N SER A 73 2.93 2.55 -6.47
CA SER A 73 2.51 1.61 -5.43
C SER A 73 1.82 2.34 -4.28
N ILE A 74 2.48 3.38 -3.76
CA ILE A 74 1.96 4.22 -2.67
C ILE A 74 0.65 4.90 -3.08
N ALA A 75 0.55 5.37 -4.33
CA ALA A 75 -0.69 5.98 -4.82
C ALA A 75 -1.88 5.01 -4.72
N PHE A 76 -1.76 3.78 -5.19
CA PHE A 76 -2.86 2.81 -5.10
C PHE A 76 -3.02 2.18 -3.71
N GLU A 77 -1.95 2.07 -2.93
CA GLU A 77 -1.94 1.40 -1.61
C GLU A 77 -2.32 2.33 -0.47
N ASP A 78 -1.72 3.52 -0.39
CA ASP A 78 -1.80 4.42 0.77
C ASP A 78 -2.76 5.61 0.53
N ILE A 79 -2.89 6.09 -0.72
CA ILE A 79 -3.86 7.13 -1.08
C ILE A 79 -5.18 6.47 -1.50
N GLY A 80 -5.11 5.53 -2.44
CA GLY A 80 -6.24 4.69 -2.85
C GLY A 80 -7.48 5.49 -3.26
N ILE A 81 -8.65 5.04 -2.80
CA ILE A 81 -9.94 5.67 -3.09
C ILE A 81 -10.19 7.00 -2.36
N ALA A 82 -9.29 7.39 -1.45
CA ALA A 82 -9.43 8.63 -0.68
C ALA A 82 -9.25 9.86 -1.58
N ASP A 83 -8.29 9.79 -2.49
CA ASP A 83 -7.96 10.88 -3.42
C ASP A 83 -7.56 10.33 -4.80
N LEU A 84 -8.57 10.12 -5.64
CA LEU A 84 -8.40 9.59 -7.00
C LEU A 84 -7.70 10.60 -7.93
N GLU A 85 -7.69 11.89 -7.61
CA GLU A 85 -6.96 12.89 -8.40
C GLU A 85 -5.46 12.66 -8.24
N ILE A 86 -4.98 12.51 -7.00
CA ILE A 86 -3.57 12.23 -6.72
C ILE A 86 -3.13 10.90 -7.34
N VAL A 87 -3.97 9.85 -7.27
CA VAL A 87 -3.71 8.58 -7.96
C VAL A 87 -3.55 8.78 -9.47
N SER A 88 -4.39 9.64 -10.06
CA SER A 88 -4.34 9.96 -11.48
C SER A 88 -3.08 10.74 -11.87
N LEU A 89 -2.66 11.73 -11.08
CA LEU A 89 -1.45 12.51 -11.31
C LEU A 89 -0.18 11.65 -11.21
N VAL A 90 -0.09 10.79 -10.20
CA VAL A 90 1.04 9.86 -10.07
C VAL A 90 1.07 8.90 -11.25
N THR A 91 -0.07 8.36 -11.68
CA THR A 91 -0.16 7.49 -12.85
C THR A 91 0.26 8.21 -14.14
N ALA A 92 -0.15 9.47 -14.32
CA ALA A 92 0.25 10.28 -15.47
C ALA A 92 1.78 10.48 -15.55
N SER A 93 2.46 10.59 -14.41
CA SER A 93 3.92 10.73 -14.33
C SER A 93 4.69 9.50 -14.86
N LEU A 94 4.03 8.35 -15.00
CA LEU A 94 4.58 7.10 -15.54
C LEU A 94 4.66 7.08 -17.08
N ALA A 95 4.29 8.18 -17.75
CA ALA A 95 4.44 8.35 -19.19
C ALA A 95 5.91 8.20 -19.67
N GLY A 96 6.86 8.36 -18.76
CA GLY A 96 8.29 8.05 -18.96
C GLY A 96 9.19 9.26 -18.73
N LYS A 97 10.49 9.00 -18.70
CA LYS A 97 11.53 10.01 -18.45
C LYS A 97 11.46 11.20 -19.40
N ALA A 98 11.22 10.94 -20.70
CA ALA A 98 11.12 11.99 -21.71
C ALA A 98 9.95 12.96 -21.45
N PHE A 99 8.82 12.45 -20.93
CA PHE A 99 7.69 13.31 -20.57
C PHE A 99 8.04 14.19 -19.37
N ARG A 100 8.61 13.61 -18.30
CA ARG A 100 9.01 14.38 -17.11
C ARG A 100 10.07 15.43 -17.41
N ALA A 101 11.03 15.11 -18.28
CA ALA A 101 12.01 16.09 -18.78
C ALA A 101 11.37 17.30 -19.45
N LYS A 102 10.27 17.12 -20.21
CA LYS A 102 9.55 18.21 -20.89
C LYS A 102 8.80 19.14 -19.93
N ILE A 103 8.40 18.65 -18.76
CA ILE A 103 7.61 19.42 -17.78
C ILE A 103 8.46 19.89 -16.58
N GLY A 104 9.79 19.95 -16.75
CA GLY A 104 10.72 20.56 -15.78
C GLY A 104 11.68 19.58 -15.07
N GLY A 105 11.68 18.30 -15.44
CA GLY A 105 12.67 17.32 -15.00
C GLY A 105 12.21 16.38 -13.90
N GLU A 106 13.02 15.37 -13.62
CA GLU A 106 12.64 14.30 -12.68
C GLU A 106 12.39 14.82 -11.26
N TRP A 107 13.27 15.70 -10.75
CA TRP A 107 13.16 16.17 -9.36
C TRP A 107 11.96 17.09 -9.15
N LEU A 108 11.71 18.03 -10.07
CA LEU A 108 10.56 18.93 -9.99
C LEU A 108 9.25 18.13 -9.92
N VAL A 109 9.08 17.14 -10.78
CA VAL A 109 7.88 16.28 -10.81
C VAL A 109 7.83 15.37 -9.57
N ALA A 110 8.96 14.77 -9.17
CA ALA A 110 8.99 13.87 -8.03
C ALA A 110 8.70 14.58 -6.71
N SER A 111 9.37 15.70 -6.44
CA SER A 111 9.13 16.52 -5.24
C SER A 111 7.67 16.94 -5.18
N TYR A 112 7.14 17.56 -6.26
CA TYR A 112 5.74 17.93 -6.36
C TYR A 112 4.77 16.81 -5.95
N LEU A 113 4.89 15.65 -6.59
CA LEU A 113 3.99 14.52 -6.31
C LEU A 113 4.16 13.99 -4.88
N VAL A 114 5.38 13.96 -4.35
CA VAL A 114 5.64 13.52 -2.97
C VAL A 114 4.99 14.45 -1.96
N GLU A 115 5.08 15.78 -2.14
CA GLU A 115 4.40 16.73 -1.26
C GLU A 115 2.88 16.55 -1.30
N ARG A 116 2.34 16.45 -2.51
CA ARG A 116 0.90 16.24 -2.73
C ARG A 116 0.42 14.93 -2.10
N MET A 117 1.18 13.84 -2.25
CA MET A 117 0.87 12.56 -1.62
C MET A 117 0.96 12.62 -0.10
N CYS A 118 1.91 13.36 0.49
CA CYS A 118 1.97 13.57 1.95
C CYS A 118 0.70 14.26 2.47
N LEU A 119 0.20 15.28 1.76
CA LEU A 119 -0.96 16.07 2.16
C LEU A 119 -2.30 15.36 1.92
N ALA A 120 -2.38 14.50 0.89
CA ALA A 120 -3.62 13.85 0.48
C ALA A 120 -4.30 13.06 1.61
N PRO A 121 -5.63 12.95 1.64
CA PRO A 121 -6.32 11.93 2.43
C PRO A 121 -5.80 10.52 2.09
N LYS A 122 -5.74 9.64 3.09
CA LYS A 122 -5.18 8.28 2.96
C LYS A 122 -6.26 7.22 3.12
N CYS A 123 -6.21 6.15 2.33
CA CYS A 123 -7.06 4.98 2.53
C CYS A 123 -6.35 3.73 2.02
N ARG A 124 -6.17 2.76 2.93
CA ARG A 124 -5.54 1.47 2.64
C ARG A 124 -6.52 0.34 2.30
N SER A 125 -7.80 0.64 2.13
CA SER A 125 -8.83 -0.39 1.94
C SER A 125 -8.56 -1.36 0.78
N ALA A 126 -7.87 -0.93 -0.28
CA ALA A 126 -7.45 -1.83 -1.36
C ALA A 126 -6.40 -2.85 -0.89
N ASP A 127 -5.45 -2.41 -0.06
CA ASP A 127 -4.44 -3.27 0.55
C ASP A 127 -5.04 -4.15 1.65
N ASP A 128 -5.90 -3.60 2.52
CA ASP A 128 -6.60 -4.39 3.54
C ASP A 128 -7.47 -5.48 2.89
N LEU A 129 -8.17 -5.16 1.80
CA LEU A 129 -8.93 -6.13 1.00
C LEU A 129 -8.02 -7.19 0.37
N LEU A 130 -6.85 -6.81 -0.12
CA LEU A 130 -5.84 -7.72 -0.64
C LEU A 130 -5.38 -8.69 0.44
N MET A 131 -4.96 -8.17 1.59
CA MET A 131 -4.44 -8.96 2.69
C MET A 131 -5.50 -9.90 3.26
N LEU A 132 -6.74 -9.42 3.41
CA LEU A 132 -7.89 -10.21 3.83
C LEU A 132 -8.18 -11.34 2.82
N SER A 133 -8.24 -11.04 1.53
CA SER A 133 -8.49 -12.02 0.46
C SER A 133 -7.39 -13.08 0.40
N GLU A 134 -6.13 -12.68 0.55
CA GLU A 134 -4.97 -13.55 0.52
C GLU A 134 -4.89 -14.46 1.74
N ARG A 135 -5.06 -13.90 2.95
CA ARG A 135 -4.61 -14.56 4.19
C ARG A 135 -5.72 -15.01 5.11
N HIS A 136 -6.93 -14.45 5.02
CA HIS A 136 -7.98 -14.82 5.96
C HIS A 136 -8.34 -16.31 5.81
N PRO A 137 -8.39 -17.08 6.93
CA PRO A 137 -8.66 -18.52 6.88
C PRO A 137 -10.01 -18.85 6.22
N ALA A 138 -11.05 -18.05 6.49
CA ALA A 138 -12.39 -18.30 5.93
C ALA A 138 -12.46 -18.31 4.39
N TYR A 139 -11.47 -17.72 3.70
CA TYR A 139 -11.45 -17.65 2.23
C TYR A 139 -10.52 -18.68 1.58
N GLU A 140 -9.94 -19.61 2.34
CA GLU A 140 -9.06 -20.65 1.79
C GLU A 140 -9.74 -21.49 0.70
N HIS A 141 -10.97 -21.93 0.97
CA HIS A 141 -11.76 -22.69 0.00
C HIS A 141 -12.07 -21.87 -1.27
N LEU A 142 -12.26 -20.55 -1.15
CA LEU A 142 -12.48 -19.67 -2.30
C LEU A 142 -11.22 -19.50 -3.14
N ARG A 143 -10.04 -19.34 -2.50
CA ARG A 143 -8.75 -19.26 -3.19
C ARG A 143 -8.53 -20.51 -4.06
N LEU A 144 -8.86 -21.70 -3.54
CA LEU A 144 -8.76 -22.94 -4.29
C LEU A 144 -9.85 -23.05 -5.39
N GLY A 145 -11.12 -22.83 -5.03
CA GLY A 145 -12.25 -23.02 -5.94
C GLY A 145 -12.24 -22.08 -7.14
N LEU A 146 -11.93 -20.80 -6.93
CA LEU A 146 -11.91 -19.79 -8.00
C LEU A 146 -10.75 -19.95 -8.98
N THR A 147 -9.73 -20.76 -8.65
CA THR A 147 -8.59 -21.00 -9.55
C THR A 147 -9.06 -21.50 -10.92
N TYR A 148 -10.12 -22.32 -10.95
CA TYR A 148 -10.59 -22.99 -12.17
C TYR A 148 -11.68 -22.22 -12.93
N GLY A 149 -12.14 -21.09 -12.39
CA GLY A 149 -13.17 -20.28 -13.05
C GLY A 149 -12.66 -19.67 -14.36
N THR A 150 -13.45 -19.81 -15.42
CA THR A 150 -13.22 -19.12 -16.70
C THR A 150 -13.29 -17.61 -16.52
N ILE A 151 -12.69 -16.84 -17.44
CA ILE A 151 -12.73 -15.37 -17.37
C ILE A 151 -14.18 -14.83 -17.29
N PRO A 152 -15.15 -15.31 -18.12
CA PRO A 152 -16.54 -14.85 -18.00
C PRO A 152 -17.18 -15.17 -16.64
N GLU A 153 -16.94 -16.37 -16.08
CA GLU A 153 -17.49 -16.75 -14.76
C GLU A 153 -16.90 -15.89 -13.63
N LEU A 154 -15.60 -15.61 -13.68
CA LEU A 154 -14.97 -14.74 -12.70
C LEU A 154 -15.50 -13.31 -12.79
N LEU A 155 -15.64 -12.77 -14.00
CA LEU A 155 -16.18 -11.42 -14.19
C LEU A 155 -17.66 -11.32 -13.79
N ALA A 156 -18.46 -12.35 -14.06
CA ALA A 156 -19.82 -12.44 -13.54
C ALA A 156 -19.84 -12.40 -11.99
N LEU A 157 -18.87 -13.05 -11.34
CA LEU A 157 -18.73 -12.97 -9.88
C LEU A 157 -18.32 -11.57 -9.42
N VAL A 158 -17.39 -10.90 -10.12
CA VAL A 158 -16.96 -9.52 -9.81
C VAL A 158 -18.16 -8.55 -9.84
N ARG A 159 -19.07 -8.70 -10.80
CA ARG A 159 -20.29 -7.88 -10.95
C ARG A 159 -21.42 -8.24 -9.99
N SER A 160 -21.36 -9.41 -9.36
CA SER A 160 -22.42 -9.89 -8.47
C SER A 160 -22.44 -9.18 -7.11
N ASN A 161 -23.48 -9.46 -6.32
CA ASN A 161 -23.60 -9.06 -4.92
C ASN A 161 -22.91 -10.03 -3.94
N ALA A 162 -21.96 -10.84 -4.41
CA ALA A 162 -21.17 -11.71 -3.53
C ALA A 162 -20.37 -10.89 -2.50
N PRO A 163 -19.97 -11.49 -1.36
CA PRO A 163 -19.10 -10.82 -0.40
C PRO A 163 -17.84 -10.25 -1.06
N LEU A 164 -17.42 -9.06 -0.64
CA LEU A 164 -16.36 -8.31 -1.31
C LEU A 164 -15.04 -9.09 -1.45
N PRO A 165 -14.54 -9.83 -0.45
CA PRO A 165 -13.32 -10.65 -0.61
C PRO A 165 -13.44 -11.73 -1.69
N LYS A 166 -14.65 -12.29 -1.89
CA LYS A 166 -14.91 -13.26 -2.97
C LYS A 166 -14.83 -12.58 -4.35
N ARG A 167 -15.40 -11.38 -4.48
CA ARG A 167 -15.33 -10.56 -5.70
C ARG A 167 -13.87 -10.16 -6.00
N ALA A 168 -13.12 -9.75 -4.97
CA ALA A 168 -11.71 -9.40 -5.06
C ALA A 168 -10.83 -10.57 -5.51
N LEU A 169 -11.03 -11.77 -4.94
CA LEU A 169 -10.33 -12.99 -5.38
C LEU A 169 -10.63 -13.33 -6.84
N ALA A 170 -11.89 -13.23 -7.27
CA ALA A 170 -12.24 -13.46 -8.67
C ALA A 170 -11.59 -12.42 -9.60
N LEU A 171 -11.58 -11.14 -9.19
CA LEU A 171 -10.92 -10.07 -9.92
C LEU A 171 -9.41 -10.32 -10.04
N TRP A 172 -8.75 -10.75 -8.96
CA TRP A 172 -7.33 -11.09 -8.95
C TRP A 172 -7.00 -12.24 -9.91
N TYR A 173 -7.78 -13.32 -9.87
CA TYR A 173 -7.61 -14.42 -10.82
C TYR A 173 -7.93 -14.03 -12.27
N ALA A 174 -8.89 -13.12 -12.48
CA ALA A 174 -9.25 -12.63 -13.80
C ALA A 174 -8.13 -11.76 -14.41
N VAL A 175 -7.47 -10.91 -13.63
CA VAL A 175 -6.30 -10.13 -14.11
C VAL A 175 -5.04 -10.97 -14.22
N GLY A 176 -4.93 -12.07 -13.46
CA GLY A 176 -3.86 -13.06 -13.57
C GLY A 176 -2.89 -13.01 -12.40
N SER A 177 -2.81 -14.13 -11.68
CA SER A 177 -1.87 -14.34 -10.57
C SER A 177 -0.46 -14.68 -11.06
N ASP A 178 -0.25 -14.86 -12.36
CA ASP A 178 1.07 -14.88 -12.98
C ASP A 178 1.74 -13.50 -13.01
N ARG A 179 0.93 -12.46 -13.21
CA ARG A 179 1.39 -11.06 -13.19
C ARG A 179 1.39 -10.46 -11.79
N CYS A 180 0.43 -10.86 -10.97
CA CYS A 180 0.28 -10.44 -9.59
C CYS A 180 0.44 -11.65 -8.66
N PRO A 181 1.67 -12.14 -8.44
CA PRO A 181 1.88 -13.38 -7.68
C PRO A 181 1.48 -13.23 -6.21
N SER A 182 0.98 -14.32 -5.64
CA SER A 182 0.73 -14.48 -4.22
C SER A 182 1.19 -15.88 -3.78
N PRO A 183 1.80 -16.02 -2.59
CA PRO A 183 2.14 -17.33 -2.05
C PRO A 183 0.90 -18.18 -1.70
N GLN A 184 -0.30 -17.59 -1.62
CA GLN A 184 -1.54 -18.27 -1.24
C GLN A 184 -2.46 -18.58 -2.43
N LEU A 185 -2.13 -18.08 -3.62
CA LEU A 185 -2.90 -18.30 -4.83
C LEU A 185 -2.15 -19.20 -5.80
N ARG A 186 -2.89 -20.01 -6.56
CA ARG A 186 -2.31 -20.76 -7.67
C ARG A 186 -1.99 -19.81 -8.81
N THR A 187 -0.82 -19.98 -9.43
CA THR A 187 -0.43 -19.20 -10.60
C THR A 187 -1.33 -19.54 -11.79
N ARG A 188 -1.96 -18.53 -12.39
CA ARG A 188 -2.71 -18.66 -13.64
C ARG A 188 -2.63 -17.40 -14.47
N LYS A 189 -2.67 -17.57 -15.78
CA LYS A 189 -2.76 -16.48 -16.75
C LYS A 189 -4.15 -15.85 -16.69
N GLY A 190 -4.18 -14.53 -16.58
CA GLY A 190 -5.42 -13.74 -16.67
C GLY A 190 -5.65 -13.12 -18.05
N ALA A 191 -6.69 -12.29 -18.13
CA ALA A 191 -7.02 -11.48 -19.29
C ALA A 191 -7.21 -10.00 -18.91
N PRO A 192 -6.14 -9.28 -18.47
CA PRO A 192 -6.25 -7.91 -17.95
C PRO A 192 -7.05 -6.95 -18.84
N GLN A 193 -6.87 -7.02 -20.16
CA GLN A 193 -7.60 -6.14 -21.09
C GLN A 193 -9.10 -6.37 -20.99
N THR A 194 -9.55 -7.63 -21.08
CA THR A 194 -10.95 -8.01 -20.90
C THR A 194 -11.49 -7.58 -19.54
N VAL A 195 -10.69 -7.69 -18.47
CA VAL A 195 -11.11 -7.24 -17.13
C VAL A 195 -11.40 -5.75 -17.10
N PHE A 196 -10.48 -4.91 -17.60
CA PHE A 196 -10.69 -3.46 -17.55
C PHE A 196 -11.77 -3.01 -18.55
N ASP A 197 -11.95 -3.71 -19.67
CA ASP A 197 -13.05 -3.45 -20.60
C ASP A 197 -14.40 -3.77 -19.93
N ASP A 198 -14.49 -4.91 -19.23
CA ASP A 198 -15.67 -5.33 -18.46
C ASP A 198 -15.99 -4.35 -17.31
N LEU A 199 -14.97 -3.81 -16.63
CA LEU A 199 -15.19 -2.78 -15.60
C LEU A 199 -15.77 -1.49 -16.19
N CYS A 200 -15.36 -1.08 -17.39
CA CYS A 200 -16.01 0.04 -18.08
C CYS A 200 -17.47 -0.28 -18.43
N GLU A 201 -17.73 -1.46 -19.01
CA GLU A 201 -19.07 -1.91 -19.39
C GLU A 201 -20.02 -2.07 -18.19
N ALA A 202 -19.47 -2.42 -17.02
CA ALA A 202 -20.19 -2.47 -15.75
C ALA A 202 -20.54 -1.09 -15.16
N GLY A 203 -20.21 0.00 -15.86
CA GLY A 203 -20.59 1.37 -15.48
C GLY A 203 -19.62 2.06 -14.51
N HIS A 204 -18.43 1.51 -14.28
CA HIS A 204 -17.42 2.22 -13.49
C HIS A 204 -16.93 3.48 -14.25
N PRO A 205 -16.54 4.56 -13.55
CA PRO A 205 -16.07 5.78 -14.21
C PRO A 205 -14.89 5.51 -15.13
N HIS A 206 -15.01 5.80 -16.43
CA HIS A 206 -13.98 5.50 -17.43
C HIS A 206 -12.61 6.06 -17.05
N THR A 207 -12.55 7.29 -16.52
CA THR A 207 -11.29 7.90 -16.06
C THR A 207 -10.59 7.04 -15.00
N LEU A 208 -11.34 6.53 -14.02
CA LEU A 208 -10.78 5.69 -12.96
C LEU A 208 -10.31 4.34 -13.50
N VAL A 209 -11.10 3.72 -14.38
CA VAL A 209 -10.73 2.43 -15.01
C VAL A 209 -9.46 2.57 -15.82
N GLU A 210 -9.32 3.65 -16.60
CA GLU A 210 -8.12 3.88 -17.42
C GLU A 210 -6.87 4.23 -16.61
N VAL A 211 -7.05 4.96 -15.49
CA VAL A 211 -5.97 5.19 -14.51
C VAL A 211 -5.52 3.87 -13.89
N ALA A 212 -6.46 3.02 -13.46
CA ALA A 212 -6.14 1.70 -12.92
C ALA A 212 -5.51 0.78 -13.98
N ARG A 213 -5.98 0.84 -15.24
CA ARG A 213 -5.42 0.07 -16.36
C ARG A 213 -3.96 0.45 -16.61
N GLU A 214 -3.66 1.74 -16.71
CA GLU A 214 -2.28 2.23 -16.90
C GLU A 214 -1.41 1.93 -15.67
N GLY A 215 -1.94 2.16 -14.45
CA GLY A 215 -1.28 1.79 -13.20
C GLY A 215 -0.87 0.32 -13.19
N PHE A 216 -1.83 -0.60 -13.45
CA PHE A 216 -1.61 -2.05 -13.52
C PHE A 216 -0.59 -2.41 -14.59
N ARG A 217 -0.69 -1.80 -15.78
CA ARG A 217 0.26 -2.06 -16.88
C ARG A 217 1.69 -1.72 -16.49
N ARG A 218 1.89 -0.67 -15.69
CA ARG A 218 3.21 -0.17 -15.28
C ARG A 218 3.76 -0.83 -14.02
N SER A 219 2.90 -1.20 -13.08
CA SER A 219 3.30 -1.72 -11.76
C SER A 219 3.12 -3.23 -11.63
N GLY A 220 2.17 -3.83 -12.37
CA GLY A 220 1.75 -5.21 -12.17
C GLY A 220 1.07 -5.45 -10.82
N GLN A 221 0.44 -4.43 -10.23
CA GLN A 221 -0.18 -4.55 -8.90
C GLN A 221 -1.69 -4.75 -8.97
N VAL A 222 -2.18 -5.74 -8.23
CA VAL A 222 -3.62 -6.03 -8.09
C VAL A 222 -4.39 -4.93 -7.36
N LEU A 223 -3.71 -4.06 -6.63
CA LEU A 223 -4.32 -2.90 -5.98
C LEU A 223 -5.03 -1.98 -7.00
N CYS A 224 -4.50 -1.87 -8.23
CA CYS A 224 -5.07 -1.03 -9.27
C CYS A 224 -6.54 -1.39 -9.60
N PRO A 225 -6.87 -2.63 -9.99
CA PRO A 225 -8.27 -3.02 -10.19
C PRO A 225 -9.08 -3.06 -8.87
N PHE A 226 -8.46 -3.27 -7.71
CA PHE A 226 -9.18 -3.24 -6.43
C PHE A 226 -9.67 -1.85 -6.06
N VAL A 227 -8.91 -0.79 -6.37
CA VAL A 227 -9.37 0.60 -6.19
C VAL A 227 -10.63 0.87 -7.03
N VAL A 228 -10.73 0.33 -8.26
CA VAL A 228 -11.94 0.44 -9.09
C VAL A 228 -13.13 -0.27 -8.43
N LEU A 229 -12.90 -1.49 -7.95
CA LEU A 229 -13.92 -2.30 -7.27
C LEU A 229 -14.45 -1.62 -6.01
N LEU A 230 -13.56 -1.00 -5.21
CA LEU A 230 -13.91 -0.30 -3.98
C LEU A 230 -14.59 1.05 -4.22
N ALA A 231 -14.23 1.76 -5.30
CA ALA A 231 -14.84 3.05 -5.62
C ALA A 231 -16.36 2.97 -5.82
N SER A 232 -16.88 1.84 -6.32
CA SER A 232 -18.34 1.63 -6.45
C SER A 232 -19.04 1.35 -5.12
N GLN A 233 -18.30 1.06 -4.06
CA GLN A 233 -18.87 0.84 -2.71
C GLN A 233 -18.92 2.14 -1.89
N LYS A 234 -18.23 3.20 -2.34
CA LYS A 234 -18.05 4.45 -1.59
C LYS A 234 -19.34 5.27 -1.43
N SER A 235 -20.31 5.15 -2.34
CA SER A 235 -21.30 6.21 -2.60
C SER A 235 -22.44 6.37 -1.61
N GLU A 236 -22.47 5.66 -0.48
CA GLU A 236 -23.65 5.67 0.42
C GLU A 236 -23.32 5.77 1.92
N GLN A 237 -22.05 5.84 2.29
CA GLN A 237 -21.64 5.78 3.68
C GLN A 237 -21.03 7.10 4.16
N PRO A 238 -21.33 7.55 5.40
CA PRO A 238 -20.66 8.70 5.97
C PRO A 238 -19.16 8.43 6.05
N ALA A 239 -18.38 9.44 5.66
CA ALA A 239 -16.94 9.39 5.74
C ALA A 239 -16.41 10.65 6.43
N PHE A 240 -15.29 10.50 7.12
CA PHE A 240 -14.60 11.59 7.79
C PHE A 240 -13.09 11.39 7.66
N ILE A 241 -12.35 12.46 7.93
CA ILE A 241 -10.90 12.46 7.89
C ILE A 241 -10.40 12.67 9.30
N GLU A 242 -9.60 11.74 9.81
CA GLU A 242 -8.93 11.87 11.09
C GLU A 242 -7.55 11.19 11.06
N ASP A 243 -6.70 11.49 12.03
CA ASP A 243 -5.45 10.77 12.18
C ASP A 243 -5.67 9.49 12.98
N ASP A 244 -4.98 8.42 12.61
CA ASP A 244 -4.85 7.27 13.49
C ASP A 244 -4.08 7.63 14.77
N ASP A 245 -4.25 6.82 15.80
CA ASP A 245 -3.49 6.92 17.04
C ASP A 245 -2.04 6.41 16.85
N PHE A 246 -1.13 7.36 16.57
CA PHE A 246 0.29 7.08 16.35
C PHE A 246 1.07 6.92 17.67
N PRO A 247 1.95 5.90 17.78
CA PRO A 247 2.92 5.89 18.87
C PRO A 247 3.85 7.10 18.77
N PRO A 248 4.41 7.58 19.90
CA PRO A 248 5.35 8.70 19.89
C PRO A 248 6.51 8.47 18.93
N GLU A 249 6.81 9.47 18.10
CA GLU A 249 7.94 9.42 17.19
C GLU A 249 9.25 9.47 17.99
N THR A 250 10.14 8.51 17.72
CA THR A 250 11.47 8.44 18.33
C THR A 250 12.50 8.42 17.22
N MET A 251 13.56 9.22 17.35
CA MET A 251 14.67 9.22 16.39
C MET A 251 15.70 8.13 16.76
N CYS A 252 16.09 7.35 15.77
CA CYS A 252 17.17 6.37 15.81
C CYS A 252 18.29 6.86 14.88
N GLY A 253 19.23 7.63 15.43
CA GLY A 253 20.20 8.38 14.64
C GLY A 253 19.50 9.47 13.80
N SER A 254 19.74 9.47 12.49
CA SER A 254 19.12 10.43 11.56
C SER A 254 17.76 9.99 11.03
N LEU A 255 17.27 8.81 11.42
CA LEU A 255 16.04 8.23 10.90
C LEU A 255 14.98 8.07 11.99
N PRO A 256 13.69 8.22 11.67
CA PRO A 256 12.65 7.92 12.62
C PRO A 256 12.54 6.41 12.84
N SER A 257 12.21 5.98 14.06
CA SER A 257 12.18 4.58 14.47
C SER A 257 11.23 3.73 13.63
N TRP A 258 10.09 4.30 13.21
CA TRP A 258 9.11 3.65 12.34
C TRP A 258 9.64 3.31 10.95
N ALA A 259 10.78 3.88 10.52
CA ALA A 259 11.46 3.47 9.29
C ALA A 259 12.14 2.09 9.42
N LEU A 260 12.49 1.69 10.65
CA LEU A 260 13.23 0.47 11.00
C LEU A 260 12.26 -0.65 11.39
N ASP A 261 11.67 -1.30 10.39
CA ASP A 261 10.73 -2.41 10.58
C ASP A 261 11.18 -3.69 9.87
N VAL A 262 10.27 -4.67 9.78
CA VAL A 262 10.52 -5.99 9.18
C VAL A 262 10.98 -5.92 7.70
N TYR A 263 10.77 -4.80 7.00
CA TYR A 263 11.18 -4.62 5.62
C TYR A 263 12.60 -4.02 5.46
N SER A 264 13.28 -3.72 6.56
CA SER A 264 14.69 -3.29 6.61
C SER A 264 15.55 -4.36 7.31
N ARG A 265 16.85 -4.42 6.98
CA ARG A 265 17.75 -5.39 7.63
C ARG A 265 17.97 -5.03 9.09
N GLU A 266 18.13 -3.73 9.32
CA GLU A 266 18.30 -3.05 10.59
C GLU A 266 17.07 -3.28 11.47
N GLY A 267 15.86 -3.06 10.95
CA GLY A 267 14.62 -3.34 11.68
C GLY A 267 14.42 -4.82 11.98
N GLN A 268 14.76 -5.75 11.07
CA GLN A 268 14.77 -7.18 11.40
C GLN A 268 15.75 -7.54 12.52
N GLN A 269 16.92 -6.87 12.58
CA GLN A 269 17.88 -7.06 13.66
C GLN A 269 17.33 -6.54 15.00
N ALA A 270 16.71 -5.36 15.00
CA ALA A 270 16.06 -4.80 16.18
C ALA A 270 14.94 -5.72 16.69
N LEU A 271 14.09 -6.26 15.80
CA LEU A 271 13.05 -7.24 16.14
C LEU A 271 13.64 -8.53 16.75
N ARG A 272 14.78 -9.02 16.24
CA ARG A 272 15.48 -10.19 16.83
C ARG A 272 15.95 -9.92 18.26
N ARG A 273 16.52 -8.73 18.50
CA ARG A 273 16.97 -8.35 19.85
C ARG A 273 15.80 -8.12 20.80
N PHE A 274 14.74 -7.48 20.33
CA PHE A 274 13.50 -7.30 21.09
C PHE A 274 12.89 -8.64 21.52
N LEU A 275 12.88 -9.65 20.64
CA LEU A 275 12.47 -11.02 21.01
C LEU A 275 13.36 -11.70 22.04
N GLY A 276 14.56 -11.17 22.33
CA GLY A 276 15.44 -11.60 23.41
C GLY A 276 15.11 -10.94 24.76
N ARG A 277 14.32 -9.86 24.78
CA ARG A 277 13.95 -9.15 26.01
C ARG A 277 12.98 -9.94 26.89
N ASN A 278 12.96 -9.58 28.17
CA ASN A 278 12.00 -10.09 29.16
C ASN A 278 10.81 -9.14 29.36
N CYS A 279 10.10 -8.81 28.27
CA CYS A 279 8.84 -8.08 28.28
C CYS A 279 7.65 -8.98 27.91
N ASP A 280 6.43 -8.48 28.10
CA ASP A 280 5.19 -9.25 27.89
C ASP A 280 5.03 -9.67 26.43
N THR A 281 5.22 -8.75 25.49
CA THR A 281 5.13 -9.05 24.05
C THR A 281 6.09 -10.17 23.64
N ALA A 282 7.36 -10.07 24.06
CA ALA A 282 8.37 -11.05 23.68
C ALA A 282 8.11 -12.42 24.34
N ARG A 283 7.63 -12.46 25.59
CA ARG A 283 7.20 -13.70 26.23
C ARG A 283 6.03 -14.34 25.48
N TRP A 284 5.00 -13.56 25.16
CA TRP A 284 3.83 -14.02 24.43
C TRP A 284 4.20 -14.61 23.06
N VAL A 285 5.03 -13.92 22.28
CA VAL A 285 5.46 -14.43 20.95
C VAL A 285 6.25 -15.72 21.09
N ARG A 286 7.13 -15.83 22.10
CA ARG A 286 7.91 -17.05 22.31
C ARG A 286 7.05 -18.24 22.73
N SER A 287 5.97 -18.03 23.51
CA SER A 287 5.09 -19.10 23.96
C SER A 287 4.09 -19.57 22.90
N HIS A 288 3.66 -18.70 21.98
CA HIS A 288 2.61 -19.01 21.01
C HIS A 288 3.12 -19.29 19.58
N VAL A 289 4.24 -18.68 19.18
CA VAL A 289 4.68 -18.69 17.77
C VAL A 289 5.95 -19.53 17.60
N PRO A 290 6.00 -20.46 16.62
CA PRO A 290 7.19 -21.27 16.35
C PRO A 290 8.42 -20.41 16.03
N PRO A 291 9.64 -20.78 16.50
CA PRO A 291 10.85 -19.98 16.36
C PRO A 291 11.10 -19.41 14.96
N VAL A 292 10.87 -20.22 13.91
CA VAL A 292 11.12 -19.84 12.51
C VAL A 292 10.15 -18.77 11.98
N GLN A 293 9.02 -18.54 12.65
CA GLN A 293 7.99 -17.59 12.21
C GLN A 293 7.95 -16.30 13.03
N ARG A 294 8.64 -16.25 14.18
CA ARG A 294 8.49 -15.17 15.17
C ARG A 294 8.78 -13.77 14.62
N ILE A 295 9.83 -13.62 13.81
CA ILE A 295 10.19 -12.30 13.25
C ILE A 295 9.15 -11.81 12.25
N LYS A 296 8.69 -12.68 11.36
CA LYS A 296 7.66 -12.31 10.39
C LYS A 296 6.35 -11.98 11.11
N PHE A 297 5.94 -12.84 12.05
CA PHE A 297 4.76 -12.62 12.87
C PHE A 297 4.82 -11.29 13.62
N LEU A 298 5.89 -11.04 14.38
CA LEU A 298 6.05 -9.79 15.12
C LEU A 298 6.11 -8.58 14.18
N GLY A 299 6.69 -8.73 12.99
CA GLY A 299 6.68 -7.71 11.95
C GLY A 299 5.28 -7.36 11.46
N ASP A 300 4.42 -8.36 11.25
CA ASP A 300 3.02 -8.16 10.85
C ASP A 300 2.21 -7.48 11.99
N ILE A 301 2.43 -7.87 13.25
CA ILE A 301 1.83 -7.19 14.42
C ILE A 301 2.33 -5.74 14.54
N LEU A 302 3.63 -5.51 14.39
CA LEU A 302 4.22 -4.17 14.40
C LEU A 302 3.66 -3.30 13.27
N PHE A 303 3.41 -3.89 12.10
CA PHE A 303 2.74 -3.19 11.02
C PHE A 303 1.35 -2.72 11.45
N ALA A 304 0.54 -3.58 12.08
CA ALA A 304 -0.79 -3.19 12.55
C ALA A 304 -0.76 -2.11 13.64
N VAL A 305 0.28 -2.10 14.48
CA VAL A 305 0.43 -1.17 15.62
C VAL A 305 1.08 0.17 15.24
N GLU A 306 1.99 0.18 14.27
CA GLU A 306 2.82 1.35 13.94
C GLU A 306 2.91 1.57 12.42
N GLY A 307 3.29 0.54 11.67
CA GLY A 307 3.64 0.67 10.26
C GLY A 307 2.47 1.13 9.39
N GLY A 308 1.29 0.54 9.55
CA GLY A 308 0.08 0.73 8.75
C GLY A 308 -0.79 1.90 9.17
N LEU A 309 -0.39 2.67 10.17
CA LEU A 309 -1.15 3.83 10.65
C LEU A 309 -1.11 4.99 9.64
N LEU A 310 -2.21 5.71 9.53
CA LEU A 310 -2.49 6.72 8.51
C LEU A 310 -2.70 8.12 9.09
N ARG A 311 -2.03 9.12 8.49
CA ARG A 311 -2.32 10.54 8.71
C ARG A 311 -3.39 10.97 7.70
N ASN A 312 -4.33 11.82 8.09
CA ASN A 312 -5.48 12.20 7.26
C ASN A 312 -6.23 10.96 6.74
N HIS A 313 -6.45 9.98 7.61
CA HIS A 313 -7.13 8.74 7.29
C HIS A 313 -8.58 9.03 6.88
N TYR A 314 -8.91 8.73 5.64
CA TYR A 314 -10.27 8.71 5.12
C TYR A 314 -11.00 7.48 5.64
N ARG A 315 -11.76 7.68 6.72
CA ARG A 315 -12.50 6.63 7.41
C ARG A 315 -13.91 6.50 6.85
N TRP A 316 -14.33 5.26 6.64
CA TRP A 316 -15.67 4.88 6.23
C TRP A 316 -15.89 3.40 6.62
N PRO A 317 -17.14 2.99 6.91
CA PRO A 317 -17.44 1.71 7.57
C PRO A 317 -16.78 0.50 6.93
N LEU A 318 -16.83 0.38 5.60
CA LEU A 318 -16.24 -0.76 4.90
C LEU A 318 -14.71 -0.81 5.04
N ALA A 319 -14.00 0.33 4.99
CA ALA A 319 -12.56 0.32 5.19
C ALA A 319 -12.19 -0.01 6.64
N ASP A 320 -12.95 0.49 7.61
CA ASP A 320 -12.74 0.18 9.02
C ASP A 320 -12.94 -1.33 9.29
N GLU A 321 -13.95 -1.94 8.68
CA GLU A 321 -14.19 -3.39 8.75
C GLU A 321 -13.04 -4.18 8.13
N LEU A 322 -12.63 -3.85 6.90
CA LEU A 322 -11.53 -4.53 6.21
C LEU A 322 -10.23 -4.46 7.02
N ARG A 323 -9.91 -3.27 7.54
CA ARG A 323 -8.73 -3.05 8.38
C ARG A 323 -8.80 -3.86 9.66
N ARG A 324 -9.96 -3.87 10.35
CA ARG A 324 -10.16 -4.64 11.58
C ARG A 324 -9.95 -6.13 11.32
N SER A 325 -10.60 -6.69 10.31
CA SER A 325 -10.50 -8.12 9.99
C SER A 325 -9.09 -8.52 9.53
N TRP A 326 -8.40 -7.67 8.76
CA TRP A 326 -6.99 -7.90 8.45
C TRP A 326 -6.12 -7.88 9.72
N ALA A 327 -6.21 -6.81 10.52
CA ALA A 327 -5.35 -6.64 11.69
C ALA A 327 -5.55 -7.74 12.75
N ILE A 328 -6.79 -8.15 12.99
CA ILE A 328 -7.14 -9.07 14.09
C ILE A 328 -7.17 -10.53 13.63
N GLU A 329 -7.73 -10.82 12.46
CA GLU A 329 -8.17 -12.18 12.09
C GLU A 329 -7.21 -12.85 11.08
N CYS A 330 -6.18 -12.15 10.59
CA CYS A 330 -5.28 -12.63 9.53
C CYS A 330 -3.81 -12.80 9.95
N GLN A 331 -3.51 -12.82 11.25
CA GLN A 331 -2.13 -12.93 11.77
C GLN A 331 -1.59 -14.37 11.79
N GLY A 332 -2.37 -15.32 11.28
CA GLY A 332 -1.97 -16.71 11.08
C GLY A 332 -2.56 -17.67 12.12
N PRO A 333 -2.29 -18.99 11.98
CA PRO A 333 -2.96 -20.02 12.76
C PRO A 333 -2.61 -20.01 14.26
N PHE A 334 -1.52 -19.36 14.64
CA PHE A 334 -1.06 -19.24 16.04
C PHE A 334 -1.66 -18.03 16.77
N CYS A 335 -2.43 -17.19 16.07
CA CYS A 335 -3.01 -15.97 16.59
C CYS A 335 -4.32 -15.69 15.84
N PRO A 336 -5.41 -16.41 16.17
CA PRO A 336 -6.71 -16.20 15.54
C PRO A 336 -7.33 -14.84 15.90
N ASP A 337 -6.90 -14.25 17.02
CA ASP A 337 -7.22 -12.90 17.46
C ASP A 337 -5.93 -12.20 17.90
N ALA A 338 -5.59 -11.10 17.23
CA ALA A 338 -4.38 -10.33 17.49
C ALA A 338 -4.56 -9.17 18.49
N GLY A 339 -5.77 -8.94 19.01
CA GLY A 339 -6.07 -7.80 19.87
C GLY A 339 -5.21 -7.74 21.13
N GLU A 340 -4.98 -8.90 21.78
CA GLU A 340 -4.13 -9.00 22.97
C GLU A 340 -2.68 -8.62 22.64
N ILE A 341 -2.07 -9.28 21.66
CA ILE A 341 -0.66 -9.07 21.31
C ILE A 341 -0.39 -7.67 20.74
N MET A 342 -1.35 -7.09 20.01
CA MET A 342 -1.28 -5.70 19.56
C MET A 342 -1.27 -4.72 20.75
N SER A 343 -2.08 -4.99 21.77
CA SER A 343 -2.13 -4.16 22.99
C SER A 343 -0.83 -4.24 23.77
N MET A 344 -0.27 -5.46 23.91
CA MET A 344 1.04 -5.65 24.54
C MET A 344 2.15 -4.92 23.77
N LEU A 345 2.19 -5.04 22.44
CA LEU A 345 3.22 -4.38 21.64
C LEU A 345 3.10 -2.85 21.68
N ARG A 346 1.89 -2.28 21.77
CA ARG A 346 1.69 -0.84 21.96
C ARG A 346 2.33 -0.34 23.25
N ILE A 347 2.20 -1.10 24.34
CA ILE A 347 2.83 -0.78 25.64
C ILE A 347 4.36 -0.93 25.54
N ASP A 348 4.84 -1.99 24.89
CA ASP A 348 6.26 -2.31 24.77
C ASP A 348 6.99 -1.56 23.64
N ILE A 349 6.33 -0.67 22.89
CA ILE A 349 6.90 -0.05 21.68
C ILE A 349 8.18 0.74 21.98
N GLN A 350 8.27 1.35 23.17
CA GLN A 350 9.49 2.06 23.58
C GLN A 350 10.67 1.12 23.81
N LEU A 351 10.42 -0.08 24.32
CA LEU A 351 11.47 -1.11 24.46
C LEU A 351 11.97 -1.59 23.09
N LEU A 352 11.11 -1.60 22.06
CA LEU A 352 11.55 -1.85 20.69
C LEU A 352 12.38 -0.69 20.14
N ASN A 353 12.00 0.56 20.44
CA ASN A 353 12.76 1.73 20.01
C ASN A 353 14.18 1.77 20.61
N GLU A 354 14.36 1.31 21.86
CA GLU A 354 15.69 1.12 22.43
C GLU A 354 16.54 0.15 21.60
N GLU A 355 15.98 -0.98 21.15
CA GLU A 355 16.70 -1.93 20.30
C GLU A 355 17.03 -1.35 18.91
N ARG A 356 16.15 -0.49 18.39
CA ARG A 356 16.36 0.23 17.12
C ARG A 356 17.47 1.29 17.20
N GLN A 357 17.83 1.79 18.38
CA GLN A 357 18.94 2.73 18.54
C GLN A 357 20.32 2.06 18.36
N HIS A 358 20.37 0.73 18.37
CA HIS A 358 21.61 -0.05 18.34
C HIS A 358 21.88 -0.75 17.01
N VAL A 359 21.15 -0.41 15.94
CA VAL A 359 21.26 -1.05 14.61
C VAL A 359 21.72 -0.09 13.52
#